data_AF-A0A821Z9F9-F1
#
_entry.id   AF-A0A821Z9F9-F1
#
_cell.length_a   1.000
_cell.length_b   1.000
_cell.length_c   1.000
_cell.angle_alpha   90.00
_cell.angle_beta   90.00
_cell.angle_gamma   90.00
#
_symmetry.space_group_name_H-M   'P 1'
#
loop_
_entity.id
_entity.type
_entity.pdbx_description
1 polymer ?
#
loop_
_entity_poly.entity_id
_entity_poly.type
_entity_poly.pdbx_seq_one_letter_code
_entity_poly.pdbx_strand_id
1 'polypeptide(L)'
;MSPDGSWAIFIDQYNLYVHSLNEHPTRQYPLTFDGMKHYSYGVVPKSPEQFMISQHFSLPVKPIGIWSPNSKLFLTHLLDERDCQEIHLLQTVPEHQIKNNNSVEAHPTKVFSYRYPMVDANIRFVELYIFNTESRRKTRIQLLNQLSSLPEIIFNSNNIQWHQNSQQMCIVDK
;
A
#
# COMPACT_ATOMS: atom_id res chain seq x y z
N MET A 1 6.29 1.30 12.57
CA MET A 1 7.21 2.07 13.42
C MET A 1 8.61 1.56 13.18
N SER A 2 9.63 2.41 13.36
CA SER A 2 11.03 2.00 13.29
C SER A 2 11.40 1.07 14.47
N PRO A 3 12.46 0.25 14.34
CA PRO A 3 12.91 -0.66 15.39
C PRO A 3 13.22 0.03 16.73
N ASP A 4 13.72 1.26 16.69
CA ASP A 4 14.04 2.08 17.88
C ASP A 4 12.84 2.86 18.43
N GLY A 5 11.68 2.81 17.76
CA GLY A 5 10.49 3.56 18.14
C GLY A 5 10.53 5.07 17.87
N SER A 6 11.61 5.59 17.28
CA SER A 6 11.78 7.03 17.05
C SER A 6 10.93 7.56 15.89
N TRP A 7 10.55 6.69 14.95
CA TRP A 7 9.88 7.08 13.71
C TRP A 7 8.64 6.24 13.40
N ALA A 8 7.61 6.88 12.86
CA ALA A 8 6.46 6.19 12.26
C ALA A 8 6.24 6.69 10.83
N ILE A 9 5.86 5.77 9.93
CA ILE A 9 5.50 6.08 8.55
C ILE A 9 4.01 5.84 8.40
N PHE A 10 3.32 6.76 7.72
CA PHE A 10 1.91 6.65 7.41
C PHE A 10 1.64 7.18 6.00
N ILE A 11 0.46 6.85 5.49
CA ILE A 11 -0.02 7.32 4.19
C ILE A 11 -1.06 8.40 4.43
N ASP A 12 -0.89 9.54 3.79
CA ASP A 12 -1.91 10.57 3.68
C ASP A 12 -1.99 11.06 2.24
N GLN A 13 -3.21 11.14 1.70
CA GLN A 13 -3.48 11.51 0.31
C GLN A 13 -2.52 10.85 -0.70
N TYR A 14 -2.37 9.51 -0.61
CA TYR A 14 -1.50 8.68 -1.48
C TYR A 14 0.00 8.89 -1.33
N ASN A 15 0.42 9.81 -0.45
CA ASN A 15 1.82 10.13 -0.19
C ASN A 15 2.29 9.54 1.14
N LEU A 16 3.58 9.25 1.23
CA LEU A 16 4.19 8.84 2.48
C LEU A 16 4.61 10.04 3.30
N TYR A 17 4.34 9.93 4.59
CA TYR A 17 4.79 10.87 5.60
C TYR A 17 5.55 10.12 6.68
N VAL A 18 6.51 10.82 7.30
CA VAL A 18 7.23 10.35 8.47
C VAL A 18 6.91 11.23 9.67
N HIS A 19 6.75 10.61 10.82
CA HIS A 19 6.48 11.23 12.10
C HIS A 19 7.64 10.95 13.07
N SER A 20 8.18 12.01 13.69
CA SER A 20 9.20 11.89 14.74
C SER A 20 8.53 11.72 16.09
N LEU A 21 8.58 10.52 16.68
CA LEU A 21 7.90 10.19 17.94
C LEU A 21 8.63 10.69 19.19
N ASN A 22 9.89 11.08 19.04
CA ASN A 22 10.72 11.59 20.15
C ASN A 22 10.69 13.12 20.28
N GLU A 23 10.10 13.82 19.31
CA GLU A 23 9.98 15.28 19.32
C GLU A 23 8.70 15.74 20.02
N HIS A 24 8.81 16.81 20.82
CA HIS A 24 7.69 17.53 21.40
C HIS A 24 7.79 19.03 21.06
N PRO A 25 6.82 19.63 20.35
CA PRO A 25 5.65 18.99 19.75
C PRO A 25 6.04 18.04 18.61
N THR A 26 5.24 17.01 18.42
CA THR A 26 5.51 15.96 17.44
C THR A 26 5.40 16.52 16.03
N ARG A 27 6.43 16.29 15.21
CA ARG A 27 6.51 16.84 13.85
C ARG A 27 6.30 15.75 12.80
N GLN A 28 5.66 16.13 11.71
CA GLN A 28 5.45 15.29 10.53
C GLN A 28 6.11 15.92 9.31
N TYR A 29 6.67 15.08 8.46
CA TYR A 29 7.35 15.51 7.24
C TYR A 29 6.91 14.64 6.06
N PRO A 30 6.55 15.24 4.92
CA PRO A 30 6.30 14.49 3.70
C PRO A 30 7.60 13.85 3.18
N LEU A 31 7.51 12.60 2.75
CA LEU A 31 8.58 11.87 2.05
C LEU A 31 8.34 11.81 0.54
N THR A 32 7.08 11.92 0.12
CA THR A 32 6.67 11.98 -1.29
C THR A 32 5.65 13.10 -1.49
N PHE A 33 5.53 13.54 -2.74
CA PHE A 33 4.64 14.66 -3.11
C PHE A 33 3.85 14.40 -4.40
N ASP A 34 4.16 13.32 -5.10
CA ASP A 34 3.66 12.96 -6.42
C ASP A 34 2.59 11.86 -6.38
N GLY A 35 2.25 11.37 -5.18
CA GLY A 35 1.22 10.37 -4.99
C GLY A 35 -0.16 10.88 -5.41
N MET A 36 -0.91 10.03 -6.11
CA MET A 36 -2.29 10.29 -6.52
C MET A 36 -3.10 8.99 -6.59
N LYS A 37 -4.40 9.11 -6.88
CA LYS A 37 -5.26 7.93 -7.07
C LYS A 37 -4.65 6.99 -8.13
N HIS A 38 -4.52 5.71 -7.79
CA HIS A 38 -3.88 4.67 -8.62
C HIS A 38 -2.37 4.85 -8.85
N TYR A 39 -1.71 5.71 -8.08
CA TYR A 39 -0.27 5.94 -8.13
C TYR A 39 0.21 6.26 -6.72
N SER A 40 0.48 5.24 -5.92
CA SER A 40 0.62 5.39 -4.46
C SER A 40 1.73 4.53 -3.87
N TYR A 41 2.31 5.03 -2.78
CA TYR A 41 3.46 4.39 -2.14
C TYR A 41 3.03 3.51 -0.97
N GLY A 42 3.63 2.33 -0.84
CA GLY A 42 3.41 1.40 0.27
C GLY A 42 2.00 0.80 0.32
N VAL A 43 1.18 0.97 -0.71
CA VAL A 43 -0.17 0.39 -0.80
C VAL A 43 -0.11 -0.91 -1.60
N VAL A 44 -0.86 -1.92 -1.16
CA VAL A 44 -1.04 -3.15 -1.93
C VAL A 44 -2.25 -3.05 -2.86
N PRO A 45 -2.22 -3.70 -4.04
CA PRO A 45 -3.41 -3.85 -4.86
C PRO A 45 -4.53 -4.48 -4.02
N LYS A 46 -5.70 -3.85 -4.00
CA LYS A 46 -6.82 -4.38 -3.21
C LYS A 46 -7.47 -5.53 -3.96
N SER A 47 -7.69 -6.65 -3.27
CA SER A 47 -8.64 -7.65 -3.75
C SER A 47 -10.06 -7.05 -3.80
N PRO A 48 -11.00 -7.65 -4.55
CA PRO A 48 -12.38 -7.16 -4.61
C PRO A 48 -13.02 -7.10 -3.23
N GLU A 49 -12.76 -8.12 -2.39
CA GLU A 49 -13.22 -8.19 -1.01
C GLU A 49 -12.63 -7.06 -0.15
N GLN A 50 -11.32 -6.84 -0.22
CA GLN A 50 -10.65 -5.76 0.51
C GLN A 50 -11.15 -4.39 0.08
N PHE A 51 -11.45 -4.21 -1.21
CA PHE A 51 -12.05 -2.98 -1.71
C PHE A 51 -13.42 -2.74 -1.08
N MET A 52 -14.31 -3.74 -1.14
CA MET A 52 -15.65 -3.63 -0.53
C MET A 52 -15.60 -3.37 0.98
N ILE A 53 -14.76 -4.09 1.72
CA ILE A 53 -14.58 -3.92 3.18
C ILE A 53 -14.08 -2.50 3.47
N SER A 54 -13.08 -2.02 2.73
CA SER A 54 -12.52 -0.68 2.96
C SER A 54 -13.53 0.44 2.72
N GLN A 55 -14.43 0.29 1.74
CA GLN A 55 -15.51 1.24 1.48
C GLN A 55 -16.58 1.24 2.58
N HIS A 56 -16.87 0.07 3.19
CA HIS A 56 -17.87 -0.02 4.25
C HIS A 56 -17.36 0.43 5.61
N PHE A 57 -16.09 0.19 5.93
CA PHE A 57 -15.57 0.34 7.30
C PHE A 57 -14.53 1.45 7.49
N SER A 58 -14.16 2.21 6.45
CA SER A 58 -13.20 3.32 6.53
C SER A 58 -11.90 2.96 7.28
N LEU A 59 -11.34 1.79 6.96
CA LEU A 59 -10.17 1.28 7.67
C LEU A 59 -8.91 2.10 7.32
N PRO A 60 -8.07 2.45 8.32
CA PRO A 60 -6.82 3.16 8.07
C PRO A 60 -5.85 2.27 7.29
N VAL A 61 -5.28 2.81 6.21
CA VAL A 61 -4.30 2.11 5.37
C VAL A 61 -2.92 2.22 6.01
N LYS A 62 -2.33 1.08 6.35
CA LYS A 62 -0.95 1.01 6.85
C LYS A 62 0.00 0.82 5.65
N PRO A 63 1.09 1.62 5.56
CA PRO A 63 2.08 1.41 4.52
C PRO A 63 2.81 0.08 4.72
N ILE A 64 3.01 -0.63 3.62
CA ILE A 64 3.82 -1.84 3.53
C ILE A 64 5.27 -1.44 3.27
N GLY A 65 6.18 -2.03 4.02
CA GLY A 65 7.61 -1.80 3.87
C GLY A 65 8.38 -2.32 5.08
N ILE A 66 9.71 -2.29 4.98
CA ILE A 66 10.61 -2.75 6.05
C ILE A 66 11.62 -1.69 6.42
N TRP A 67 11.90 -1.60 7.72
CA TRP A 67 12.92 -0.72 8.27
C TRP A 67 14.29 -1.39 8.28
N SER A 68 15.33 -0.60 8.05
CA SER A 68 16.68 -1.04 8.37
C SER A 68 16.82 -1.25 9.89
N PRO A 69 17.66 -2.20 10.33
CA PRO A 69 17.88 -2.49 11.76
C PRO A 69 18.28 -1.25 12.57
N ASN A 70 19.02 -0.33 11.97
CA ASN A 70 19.44 0.93 12.60
C ASN A 70 18.38 2.06 12.56
N SER A 71 17.14 1.78 12.12
CA SER A 71 16.02 2.73 12.10
C SER A 71 16.15 3.95 11.18
N LYS A 72 17.18 4.01 10.33
CA LYS A 72 17.45 5.18 9.47
C LYS A 72 16.83 5.11 8.09
N LEU A 73 16.59 3.90 7.58
CA LEU A 73 16.12 3.65 6.23
C LEU A 73 14.80 2.91 6.27
N PHE A 74 13.86 3.33 5.43
CA PHE A 74 12.60 2.64 5.19
C PHE A 74 12.53 2.24 3.73
N LEU A 75 12.42 0.95 3.48
CA LEU A 75 12.21 0.40 2.15
C LEU A 75 10.72 0.14 1.93
N THR A 76 10.22 0.57 0.78
CA THR A 76 8.85 0.34 0.34
C THR A 76 8.81 0.36 -1.18
N HIS A 77 7.61 0.34 -1.75
CA HIS A 77 7.38 0.41 -3.18
C HIS A 77 6.46 1.57 -3.56
N LEU A 78 6.51 1.93 -4.84
CA LEU A 78 5.50 2.67 -5.55
C LEU A 78 4.68 1.70 -6.40
N LEU A 79 3.36 1.76 -6.24
CA LEU A 79 2.38 1.02 -7.02
C LEU A 79 1.75 1.96 -8.06
N ASP A 80 1.92 1.65 -9.35
CA ASP A 80 1.31 2.35 -10.48
C ASP A 80 0.26 1.45 -11.16
N GLU A 81 -1.00 1.81 -11.00
CA GLU A 81 -2.16 1.09 -11.54
C GLU A 81 -2.91 1.92 -12.60
N ARG A 82 -2.33 3.04 -13.05
CA ARG A 82 -3.01 3.96 -13.98
C ARG A 82 -3.31 3.31 -15.34
N ASP A 83 -2.45 2.40 -15.76
CA ASP A 83 -2.61 1.63 -17.00
C ASP A 83 -3.36 0.31 -16.80
N CYS A 84 -3.77 -0.02 -15.56
CA CYS A 84 -4.59 -1.20 -15.29
C CYS A 84 -6.03 -0.98 -15.79
N GLN A 85 -6.64 -2.03 -16.31
CA GLN A 85 -8.05 -2.00 -16.70
C GLN A 85 -8.93 -1.90 -15.45
N GLU A 86 -10.06 -1.21 -15.60
CA GLU A 86 -11.10 -1.18 -14.57
C GLU A 86 -12.05 -2.34 -14.79
N ILE A 87 -12.37 -3.05 -13.71
CA ILE A 87 -13.40 -4.10 -13.70
C ILE A 87 -14.46 -3.79 -12.66
N HIS A 88 -15.65 -4.33 -12.91
CA HIS A 88 -16.85 -4.03 -12.12
C HIS A 88 -17.36 -5.28 -11.42
N LEU A 89 -17.61 -5.16 -10.12
CA LEU A 89 -18.30 -6.16 -9.32
C LEU A 89 -19.71 -5.65 -8.99
N LEU A 90 -20.71 -6.49 -9.27
CA LEU A 90 -22.10 -6.21 -8.92
C LEU A 90 -22.43 -6.90 -7.60
N GLN A 91 -22.85 -6.12 -6.60
CA GLN A 91 -23.43 -6.64 -5.38
C GLN A 91 -24.95 -6.46 -5.44
N THR A 92 -25.66 -7.58 -5.44
CA THR A 92 -27.12 -7.65 -5.30
C THR A 92 -27.44 -8.30 -3.96
N VAL A 93 -28.32 -7.69 -3.18
CA VAL A 93 -28.86 -8.32 -1.97
C VAL A 93 -30.13 -9.08 -2.37
N PRO A 94 -30.32 -10.34 -1.93
CA PRO A 94 -31.58 -11.05 -2.16
C PRO A 94 -32.78 -10.26 -1.62
N GLU A 95 -33.92 -10.36 -2.31
CA GLU A 95 -35.12 -9.53 -2.16
C GLU A 95 -35.84 -9.61 -0.79
N HIS A 96 -35.32 -10.40 0.17
CA HIS A 96 -35.99 -10.66 1.44
C HIS A 96 -35.12 -10.34 2.64
N GLN A 97 -35.08 -9.06 3.02
CA GLN A 97 -34.99 -8.72 4.44
C GLN A 97 -36.37 -8.30 4.91
N ILE A 98 -37.08 -9.22 5.59
CA ILE A 98 -38.29 -8.88 6.34
C ILE A 98 -37.84 -8.06 7.55
N LYS A 99 -37.98 -6.73 7.49
CA LYS A 99 -38.01 -5.91 8.70
C LYS A 99 -39.35 -6.16 9.41
N ASN A 100 -39.37 -5.96 10.73
CA ASN A 100 -40.45 -6.27 11.69
C ASN A 100 -41.86 -5.72 11.37
N ASN A 101 -42.07 -5.12 10.19
CA ASN A 101 -43.23 -4.33 9.79
C ASN A 101 -43.81 -4.76 8.41
N ASN A 102 -43.45 -5.93 7.87
CA ASN A 102 -43.92 -6.46 6.56
C ASN A 102 -43.60 -5.59 5.32
N SER A 103 -42.65 -4.66 5.40
CA SER A 103 -42.17 -3.88 4.26
C SER A 103 -40.98 -4.57 3.58
N VAL A 104 -41.13 -4.92 2.30
CA VAL A 104 -40.01 -5.37 1.44
C VAL A 104 -39.28 -4.13 0.93
N GLU A 105 -38.11 -3.84 1.49
CA GLU A 105 -37.21 -2.82 0.92
C GLU A 105 -36.29 -3.48 -0.10
N ALA A 106 -36.54 -3.20 -1.39
CA ALA A 106 -35.61 -3.55 -2.46
C ALA A 106 -34.28 -2.83 -2.20
N HIS A 107 -33.22 -3.60 -2.00
CA HIS A 107 -31.88 -3.03 -1.86
C HIS A 107 -31.31 -2.77 -3.25
N PRO A 108 -30.91 -1.52 -3.57
CA PRO A 108 -30.38 -1.21 -4.89
C PRO A 108 -29.09 -1.99 -5.16
N THR A 109 -28.94 -2.49 -6.39
CA THR A 109 -27.69 -3.09 -6.85
C THR A 109 -26.56 -2.07 -6.69
N LYS A 110 -25.50 -2.46 -5.98
CA LYS A 110 -24.29 -1.65 -5.83
C LYS A 110 -23.26 -2.12 -6.85
N VAL A 111 -22.68 -1.17 -7.57
CA VAL A 111 -21.56 -1.42 -8.48
C VAL A 111 -20.27 -0.98 -7.80
N PHE A 112 -19.29 -1.88 -7.71
CA PHE A 112 -17.95 -1.58 -7.24
C PHE A 112 -16.97 -1.65 -8.41
N SER A 113 -16.32 -0.54 -8.72
CA SER A 113 -15.26 -0.48 -9.74
C SER A 113 -13.88 -0.51 -9.08
N TYR A 114 -12.99 -1.37 -9.57
CA TYR A 114 -11.61 -1.47 -9.09
C TYR A 114 -10.64 -1.78 -10.23
N ARG A 115 -9.37 -1.42 -10.04
CA ARG A 115 -8.31 -1.69 -11.03
C ARG A 115 -7.81 -3.10 -10.84
N TYR A 116 -7.76 -3.87 -11.93
CA TYR A 116 -7.23 -5.22 -11.91
C TYR A 116 -6.23 -5.43 -13.04
N PRO A 117 -5.04 -5.94 -12.72
CA PRO A 117 -4.06 -6.30 -13.72
C PRO A 117 -4.46 -7.56 -14.49
N MET A 118 -4.82 -7.41 -15.75
CA MET A 118 -5.08 -8.55 -16.63
C MET A 118 -3.76 -9.14 -17.15
N VAL A 119 -3.78 -10.43 -17.51
CA VAL A 119 -2.59 -11.23 -17.89
C VAL A 119 -1.74 -10.58 -18.99
N ASP A 120 -2.34 -9.83 -19.92
CA ASP A 120 -1.65 -9.20 -21.04
C ASP A 120 -1.22 -7.74 -20.79
N ALA A 121 -1.54 -7.16 -19.63
CA ALA A 121 -1.16 -5.79 -19.35
C ALA A 121 0.34 -5.73 -18.99
N ASN A 122 1.07 -4.81 -19.62
CA ASN A 122 2.48 -4.55 -19.34
C ASN A 122 2.59 -3.76 -18.02
N ILE A 123 2.31 -4.44 -16.90
CA ILE A 123 2.07 -3.75 -15.63
C ILE A 123 3.40 -3.49 -14.93
N ARG A 124 3.73 -2.19 -14.77
CA ARG A 124 4.83 -1.74 -13.91
C ARG A 124 4.36 -1.67 -12.46
N PHE A 125 4.13 -2.83 -11.85
CA PHE A 125 3.46 -2.88 -10.55
C PHE A 125 4.24 -2.25 -9.40
N VAL A 126 5.56 -2.34 -9.42
CA VAL A 126 6.34 -2.12 -8.20
C VAL A 126 7.69 -1.51 -8.55
N GLU A 127 7.86 -0.22 -8.29
CA GLU A 127 9.19 0.38 -8.20
C GLU A 127 9.62 0.42 -6.73
N LEU A 128 10.81 -0.11 -6.41
CA LEU A 128 11.31 -0.08 -5.03
C LEU A 128 12.00 1.26 -4.72
N TYR A 129 11.72 1.79 -3.53
CA TYR A 129 12.29 3.03 -3.02
C TYR A 129 12.79 2.87 -1.58
N ILE A 130 13.98 3.42 -1.32
CA ILE A 130 14.51 3.63 0.03
C ILE A 130 14.33 5.09 0.41
N PHE A 131 13.74 5.32 1.57
CA PHE A 131 13.61 6.63 2.20
C PHE A 131 14.52 6.70 3.41
N ASN A 132 15.39 7.70 3.45
CA ASN A 132 16.15 8.03 4.64
C ASN A 132 15.36 9.04 5.47
N THR A 133 15.03 8.70 6.71
CA THR A 133 14.12 9.51 7.55
C THR A 133 14.76 10.79 8.08
N GLU A 134 16.03 10.74 8.43
CA GLU A 134 16.78 11.90 8.95
C GLU A 134 17.01 12.96 7.85
N SER A 135 17.57 12.52 6.71
CA SER A 135 17.89 13.40 5.58
C SER A 135 16.72 13.68 4.65
N ARG A 136 15.60 12.96 4.80
CA ARG A 136 14.43 13.01 3.91
C ARG A 136 14.74 12.68 2.44
N ARG A 137 15.83 11.94 2.21
CA ARG A 137 16.26 11.56 0.87
C ARG A 137 15.48 10.32 0.38
N LYS A 138 14.91 10.44 -0.81
CA LYS A 138 14.32 9.35 -1.60
C LYS A 138 15.35 8.79 -2.58
N THR A 139 15.53 7.47 -2.60
CA THR A 139 16.42 6.78 -3.56
C THR A 139 15.65 5.64 -4.22
N ARG A 140 15.57 5.67 -5.55
CA ARG A 140 15.02 4.56 -6.33
C ARG A 140 16.03 3.41 -6.36
N ILE A 141 15.57 2.18 -6.12
CA ILE A 141 16.37 0.98 -6.37
C ILE A 141 16.21 0.60 -7.83
N GLN A 142 17.33 0.50 -8.54
CA GLN A 142 17.36 0.00 -9.89
C GLN A 142 17.60 -1.51 -9.85
N LEU A 143 16.54 -2.28 -10.13
CA LEU A 143 16.64 -3.71 -10.28
C LEU A 143 17.03 -4.05 -11.73
N LEU A 144 17.87 -5.07 -11.89
CA LEU A 144 18.27 -5.57 -13.21
C LEU A 144 17.09 -6.17 -13.96
N ASN A 145 16.17 -6.82 -13.24
CA ASN A 145 14.91 -7.38 -13.74
C ASN A 145 13.73 -6.76 -12.98
N GLN A 146 12.59 -6.60 -13.64
CA GLN A 146 11.36 -6.20 -12.96
C GLN A 146 10.84 -7.34 -12.09
N LEU A 147 10.43 -7.02 -10.87
CA LEU A 147 9.77 -8.00 -10.01
C LEU A 147 8.40 -8.32 -10.61
N SER A 148 8.17 -9.59 -10.93
CA SER A 148 6.90 -10.10 -11.47
C SER A 148 5.90 -10.47 -10.38
N SER A 149 6.23 -10.24 -9.11
CA SER A 149 5.41 -10.62 -7.95
C SER A 149 4.69 -9.43 -7.33
N LEU A 150 3.54 -9.71 -6.72
CA LEU A 150 2.76 -8.69 -5.99
C LEU A 150 3.58 -8.13 -4.82
N PRO A 151 3.49 -6.82 -4.52
CA PRO A 151 4.26 -6.22 -3.42
C PRO A 151 3.96 -6.85 -2.05
N GLU A 152 2.74 -7.33 -1.82
CA GLU A 152 2.40 -8.07 -0.59
C GLU A 152 3.25 -9.34 -0.44
N ILE A 153 3.47 -10.08 -1.53
CA ILE A 153 4.32 -11.28 -1.54
C ILE A 153 5.77 -10.86 -1.28
N ILE A 154 6.26 -9.82 -1.97
CA ILE A 154 7.64 -9.35 -1.86
C ILE A 154 8.01 -8.98 -0.41
N PHE A 155 7.14 -8.24 0.29
CA PHE A 155 7.42 -7.74 1.63
C PHE A 155 7.01 -8.70 2.76
N ASN A 156 6.02 -9.60 2.57
CA ASN A 156 5.56 -10.50 3.63
C ASN A 156 6.26 -11.88 3.64
N SER A 157 6.93 -12.29 2.57
CA SER A 157 7.44 -13.67 2.42
C SER A 157 8.90 -13.89 2.85
N ASN A 158 9.51 -12.98 3.62
CA ASN A 158 10.96 -12.94 3.88
C ASN A 158 11.84 -12.84 2.62
N ASN A 159 11.24 -12.62 1.44
CA ASN A 159 11.98 -12.44 0.19
C ASN A 159 12.81 -11.15 0.18
N ILE A 160 12.42 -10.14 0.97
CA ILE A 160 13.20 -8.93 1.14
C ILE A 160 13.62 -8.76 2.61
N GLN A 161 14.92 -8.61 2.83
CA GLN A 161 15.49 -8.41 4.16
C GLN A 161 16.69 -7.45 4.14
N TRP A 162 16.76 -6.61 5.17
CA TRP A 162 17.96 -5.84 5.45
C TRP A 162 19.03 -6.73 6.08
N HIS A 163 20.28 -6.55 5.67
CA HIS A 163 21.41 -7.10 6.39
C HIS A 163 21.59 -6.37 7.74
N GLN A 164 22.14 -7.05 8.76
CA GLN A 164 22.27 -6.51 10.12
C GLN A 164 23.09 -5.20 10.18
N ASN A 165 24.04 -5.02 9.26
CA ASN A 165 24.82 -3.78 9.14
C ASN A 165 24.01 -2.58 8.61
N SER A 166 22.75 -2.76 8.19
CA SER A 166 21.88 -1.71 7.62
C SER A 166 22.41 -1.03 6.35
N GLN A 167 23.40 -1.62 5.68
CA GLN A 167 24.02 -1.07 4.46
C GLN A 167 23.69 -1.89 3.20
N GLN A 168 23.24 -3.14 3.39
CA GLN A 168 22.93 -4.06 2.32
C GLN A 168 21.53 -4.63 2.52
N MET A 169 20.92 -5.07 1.43
CA MET A 169 19.68 -5.82 1.47
C MET A 169 19.78 -7.04 0.55
N CYS A 170 19.07 -8.09 0.92
CA CYS A 170 18.87 -9.27 0.09
C CYS A 170 17.45 -9.21 -0.49
N ILE A 171 17.33 -9.49 -1.79
CA ILE A 171 16.06 -9.71 -2.48
C ILE A 171 16.16 -11.10 -3.10
N VAL A 172 15.36 -12.03 -2.61
CA VAL A 172 15.24 -13.39 -3.12
C VAL A 172 14.02 -13.40 -4.04
N ASP A 173 14.27 -13.47 -5.35
CA ASP A 173 13.24 -13.72 -6.35
C ASP A 173 13.09 -15.24 -6.49
N LYS A 174 11.87 -15.76 -6.41
CA LYS A 174 11.57 -17.21 -6.51
C LYS A 174 10.80 -17.51 -7.77
#